data_AF-A0A421B752-F1
#
_entry.id   AF-A0A421B752-F1
#
_cell.length_a   1.000
_cell.length_b   1.000
_cell.length_c   1.000
_cell.angle_alpha   90.00
_cell.angle_beta   90.00
_cell.angle_gamma   90.00
#
_symmetry.space_group_name_H-M   'P 1'
#
loop_
_entity.id
_entity.type
_entity.pdbx_description
1 polymer ?
#
loop_
_entity_poly.entity_id
_entity_poly.type
_entity_poly.pdbx_seq_one_letter_code
_entity_poly.pdbx_strand_id
1 'polypeptide(L)'
;MTGSLSDHERALTARVHAIVTLAPDTWLVKVLAPWSVERYLRHEVSPGAVGSQPPFDYRLVSGTVGRLQDCGNLRTPRDFHQAFRLDYAGSPFHPDMPVLHTMEFTAGAPDRYVVPFGAPTGPREPAYAMTAAALAAGVDPNSVRTEFAPWPFTGTGLTAGGPLALPEWWKQPGVIPRGARIVAYTPRGPHPVALWTASTWTPLDPR
;
A
#
# COMPACT_ATOMS: atom_id res chain seq x y z
N MET A 1 2.95 -9.59 15.33
CA MET A 1 2.81 -8.12 15.56
C MET A 1 4.12 -7.63 16.15
N THR A 2 4.57 -6.41 15.84
CA THR A 2 5.89 -5.83 16.24
C THR A 2 6.38 -6.15 17.67
N GLY A 3 5.47 -6.26 18.63
CA GLY A 3 5.78 -6.61 20.03
C GLY A 3 6.31 -8.03 20.26
N SER A 4 6.32 -8.92 19.26
CA SER A 4 6.80 -10.30 19.39
C SER A 4 8.18 -10.56 18.79
N LEU A 5 8.82 -9.56 18.17
CA LEU A 5 10.14 -9.73 17.55
C LEU A 5 11.26 -9.61 18.59
N SER A 6 12.29 -10.45 18.47
CA SER A 6 13.59 -10.25 19.12
C SER A 6 14.37 -9.10 18.48
N ASP A 7 15.42 -8.60 19.14
CA ASP A 7 16.29 -7.56 18.57
C ASP A 7 16.94 -7.99 17.26
N HIS A 8 17.32 -9.26 17.15
CA HIS A 8 17.88 -9.81 15.92
C HIS A 8 16.86 -9.79 14.78
N GLU A 9 15.62 -10.23 15.03
CA GLU A 9 14.56 -10.20 14.02
C GLU A 9 14.20 -8.76 13.62
N ARG A 10 14.15 -7.82 14.58
CA ARG A 10 13.96 -6.40 14.28
C ARG A 10 15.03 -5.89 13.32
N ALA A 11 16.30 -6.17 13.60
CA ALA A 11 17.41 -5.76 12.75
C ALA A 11 17.31 -6.37 11.34
N LEU A 12 17.00 -7.67 11.25
CA LEU A 12 16.84 -8.35 9.96
C LEU A 12 15.72 -7.73 9.13
N THR A 13 14.55 -7.52 9.72
CA THR A 13 13.40 -6.96 9.02
C THR A 13 13.64 -5.50 8.64
N ALA A 14 14.21 -4.69 9.52
CA ALA A 14 14.45 -3.28 9.24
C ALA A 14 15.47 -3.07 8.10
N ARG A 15 16.49 -3.94 8.01
CA ARG A 15 17.52 -3.89 6.97
C ARG A 15 16.97 -4.10 5.55
N VAL A 16 15.77 -4.66 5.41
CA VAL A 16 15.09 -4.75 4.09
C VAL A 16 14.97 -3.37 3.46
N HIS A 17 14.57 -2.35 4.21
CA HIS A 17 14.37 -0.98 3.70
C HIS A 17 15.66 -0.20 3.45
N ALA A 18 16.81 -0.72 3.87
CA ALA A 18 18.11 -0.19 3.47
C ALA A 18 18.52 -0.67 2.07
N ILE A 19 17.95 -1.80 1.62
CA ILE A 19 18.27 -2.45 0.34
C ILE A 19 17.16 -2.21 -0.69
N VAL A 20 15.92 -2.26 -0.22
CA VAL A 20 14.70 -2.10 -0.98
C VAL A 20 14.23 -0.66 -0.79
N THR A 21 14.65 0.21 -1.71
CA THR A 21 14.31 1.63 -1.68
C THR A 21 13.36 2.00 -2.82
N LEU A 22 12.86 3.23 -2.79
CA LEU A 22 12.06 3.84 -3.84
C LEU A 22 12.89 4.88 -4.60
N ALA A 23 12.91 4.78 -5.92
CA ALA A 23 13.37 5.82 -6.83
C ALA A 23 12.17 6.52 -7.48
N PRO A 24 12.33 7.73 -8.05
CA PRO A 24 11.21 8.50 -8.64
C PRO A 24 10.40 7.74 -9.71
N ASP A 25 11.02 6.81 -10.43
CA ASP A 25 10.43 5.99 -11.48
C ASP A 25 9.99 4.60 -11.01
N THR A 26 10.17 4.28 -9.72
CA THR A 26 9.72 3.01 -9.15
C THR A 26 8.21 2.90 -9.28
N TRP A 27 7.76 1.83 -9.96
CA TRP A 27 6.35 1.51 -10.04
C TRP A 27 5.85 0.95 -8.72
N LEU A 28 4.77 1.54 -8.24
CA LEU A 28 4.08 1.20 -7.00
C LEU A 28 2.71 0.64 -7.33
N VAL A 29 2.17 -0.11 -6.38
CA VAL A 29 0.82 -0.66 -6.44
C VAL A 29 0.08 -0.36 -5.15
N LYS A 30 -1.16 0.12 -5.29
CA LYS A 30 -2.13 0.24 -4.21
C LYS A 30 -3.30 -0.69 -4.49
N VAL A 31 -3.69 -1.53 -3.53
CA VAL A 31 -4.96 -2.26 -3.65
C VAL A 31 -6.13 -1.29 -3.41
N LEU A 32 -7.11 -1.30 -4.31
CA LEU A 32 -8.27 -0.44 -4.27
C LEU A 32 -9.46 -1.17 -3.66
N ALA A 33 -10.12 -0.53 -2.68
CA ALA A 33 -11.37 -1.05 -2.15
C ALA A 33 -12.41 -1.18 -3.27
N PRO A 34 -13.29 -2.20 -3.25
CA PRO A 34 -14.22 -2.47 -4.35
C PRO A 34 -15.07 -1.26 -4.74
N TRP A 35 -15.54 -0.50 -3.76
CA TRP A 35 -16.34 0.72 -3.96
C TRP A 35 -15.53 1.89 -4.52
N SER A 36 -14.19 1.89 -4.42
CA SER A 36 -13.37 3.07 -4.76
C SER A 36 -13.14 3.24 -6.26
N VAL A 37 -13.15 2.13 -7.01
CA VAL A 37 -12.92 2.15 -8.47
C VAL A 37 -13.98 3.00 -9.16
N GLU A 38 -15.25 2.74 -8.86
CA GLU A 38 -16.35 3.50 -9.46
C GLU A 38 -16.30 4.99 -9.10
N ARG A 39 -15.87 5.33 -7.89
CA ARG A 39 -15.70 6.74 -7.46
C ARG A 39 -14.59 7.44 -8.24
N TYR A 40 -13.48 6.74 -8.53
CA TYR A 40 -12.44 7.25 -9.42
C TYR A 40 -12.99 7.51 -10.84
N LEU A 41 -13.73 6.54 -11.39
CA LEU A 41 -14.26 6.61 -12.76
C LEU A 41 -15.39 7.64 -12.94
N ARG A 42 -16.15 7.93 -11.87
CA ARG A 42 -17.20 8.96 -11.86
C ARG A 42 -16.65 10.36 -11.52
N HIS A 43 -15.34 10.50 -11.37
CA HIS A 43 -14.67 11.76 -11.00
C HIS A 43 -15.20 12.37 -9.69
N GLU A 44 -15.45 11.52 -8.70
CA GLU A 44 -16.02 11.98 -7.45
C GLU A 44 -15.04 12.85 -6.64
N VAL A 45 -15.55 13.95 -6.10
CA VAL A 45 -14.92 14.72 -5.02
C VAL A 45 -15.96 14.83 -3.90
N SER A 46 -15.63 14.32 -2.72
CA SER A 46 -16.54 14.26 -1.58
C SER A 46 -15.78 14.55 -0.29
N PRO A 47 -16.32 15.41 0.59
CA PRO A 47 -15.74 15.62 1.93
C PRO A 47 -15.92 14.38 2.83
N GLY A 48 -16.63 13.35 2.38
CA GLY A 48 -17.00 12.19 3.19
C GLY A 48 -18.10 12.52 4.20
N ALA A 49 -18.44 11.53 5.02
CA ALA A 49 -19.37 11.66 6.13
C ALA A 49 -18.88 10.80 7.30
N VAL A 50 -18.85 11.39 8.49
CA VAL A 50 -18.44 10.69 9.72
C VAL A 50 -19.33 9.46 9.92
N GLY A 51 -18.70 8.29 10.15
CA GLY A 51 -19.41 7.02 10.33
C GLY A 51 -19.94 6.38 9.04
N SER A 52 -19.71 6.99 7.86
CA SER A 52 -20.10 6.44 6.57
C SER A 52 -18.89 6.35 5.64
N GLN A 53 -18.78 7.22 4.62
CA GLN A 53 -17.70 7.18 3.65
C GLN A 53 -16.55 8.14 4.03
N PRO A 54 -15.29 7.73 3.87
CA PRO A 54 -14.17 8.64 4.04
C PRO A 54 -14.19 9.74 2.96
N PRO A 55 -13.55 10.89 3.23
CA PRO A 55 -13.26 11.88 2.20
C PRO A 55 -12.61 11.23 0.99
N PHE A 56 -12.94 11.71 -0.20
CA PHE A 56 -12.46 11.15 -1.46
C PHE A 56 -12.25 12.24 -2.49
N ASP A 57 -11.19 12.08 -3.26
CA ASP A 57 -10.90 12.92 -4.41
C ASP A 57 -10.27 12.03 -5.47
N TYR A 58 -10.94 11.88 -6.61
CA TYR A 58 -10.52 11.01 -7.70
C TYR A 58 -9.12 11.35 -8.27
N ARG A 59 -8.59 12.52 -7.95
CA ARG A 59 -7.27 13.02 -8.40
C ARG A 59 -6.14 12.64 -7.46
N LEU A 60 -6.46 12.10 -6.28
CA LEU A 60 -5.50 11.84 -5.22
C LEU A 60 -5.35 10.34 -4.94
N VAL A 61 -4.15 9.95 -4.54
CA VAL A 61 -3.84 8.61 -4.02
C VAL A 61 -3.04 8.74 -2.71
N SER A 62 -3.33 7.87 -1.75
CA SER A 62 -2.74 7.84 -0.40
C SER A 62 -2.75 6.42 0.16
N GLY A 63 -2.24 6.21 1.37
CA GLY A 63 -2.35 4.93 2.09
C GLY A 63 -1.27 3.92 1.72
N THR A 64 -1.51 2.65 2.01
CA THR A 64 -0.54 1.56 1.85
C THR A 64 -0.24 1.26 0.39
N VAL A 65 1.05 1.14 0.09
CA VAL A 65 1.58 0.76 -1.23
C VAL A 65 2.74 -0.20 -1.09
N GLY A 66 2.97 -1.02 -2.11
CA GLY A 66 4.19 -1.82 -2.30
C GLY A 66 4.82 -1.53 -3.67
N ARG A 67 6.05 -1.98 -3.91
CA ARG A 67 6.61 -1.91 -5.28
C ARG A 67 5.94 -2.95 -6.16
N LEU A 68 5.57 -2.55 -7.36
CA LEU A 68 4.92 -3.44 -8.32
C LEU A 68 5.82 -4.64 -8.68
N GLN A 69 7.15 -4.42 -8.76
CA GLN A 69 8.10 -5.50 -9.04
C GLN A 69 8.14 -6.60 -7.97
N ASP A 70 7.88 -6.25 -6.71
CA ASP A 70 7.84 -7.23 -5.61
C ASP A 70 6.53 -8.06 -5.66
N CYS A 71 5.52 -7.60 -6.40
CA CYS A 71 4.25 -8.28 -6.61
C CYS A 71 4.27 -9.25 -7.80
N GLY A 72 5.43 -9.49 -8.44
CA GLY A 72 5.55 -10.26 -9.69
C GLY A 72 4.99 -11.69 -9.62
N ASN A 73 4.87 -12.26 -8.42
CA ASN A 73 4.31 -13.60 -8.18
C ASN A 73 2.82 -13.59 -7.76
N LEU A 74 2.22 -12.43 -7.53
CA LEU A 74 0.80 -12.33 -7.19
C LEU A 74 -0.04 -12.41 -8.47
N ARG A 75 -0.96 -13.39 -8.54
CA ARG A 75 -1.75 -13.68 -9.74
C ARG A 75 -3.25 -13.53 -9.52
N THR A 76 -3.70 -13.76 -8.30
CA THR A 76 -5.12 -13.87 -7.96
C THR A 76 -5.52 -12.89 -6.86
N PRO A 77 -6.82 -12.55 -6.73
CA PRO A 77 -7.33 -11.78 -5.59
C PRO A 77 -6.87 -12.31 -4.22
N ARG A 78 -6.80 -13.65 -4.06
CA ARG A 78 -6.33 -14.31 -2.85
C ARG A 78 -4.86 -14.01 -2.55
N ASP A 79 -4.00 -13.97 -3.56
CA ASP A 79 -2.57 -13.65 -3.39
C ASP A 79 -2.40 -12.23 -2.87
N PHE A 80 -3.10 -11.25 -3.45
CA PHE A 80 -3.08 -9.86 -2.99
C PHE A 80 -3.68 -9.72 -1.59
N HIS A 81 -4.79 -10.41 -1.31
CA HIS A 81 -5.40 -10.42 0.01
C HIS A 81 -4.43 -10.89 1.10
N GLN A 82 -3.71 -11.99 0.86
CA GLN A 82 -2.68 -12.46 1.77
C GLN A 82 -1.48 -11.51 1.81
N ALA A 83 -0.91 -11.16 0.66
CA ALA A 83 0.31 -10.37 0.56
C ALA A 83 0.15 -8.98 1.19
N PHE A 84 -1.00 -8.31 1.05
CA PHE A 84 -1.25 -6.99 1.63
C PHE A 84 -1.94 -7.03 3.01
N ARG A 85 -2.11 -8.23 3.59
CA ARG A 85 -2.81 -8.45 4.87
C ARG A 85 -4.18 -7.76 4.90
N LEU A 86 -5.01 -8.04 3.89
CA LEU A 86 -6.30 -7.37 3.71
C LEU A 86 -7.42 -7.93 4.58
N ASP A 87 -7.16 -8.82 5.52
CA ASP A 87 -8.08 -9.39 6.51
C ASP A 87 -7.95 -8.71 7.88
N TYR A 88 -7.80 -7.39 7.88
CA TYR A 88 -7.96 -6.58 9.08
C TYR A 88 -9.45 -6.40 9.43
N ALA A 89 -9.74 -6.07 10.69
CA ALA A 89 -11.11 -5.88 11.14
C ALA A 89 -11.83 -4.78 10.35
N GLY A 90 -13.03 -5.07 9.84
CA GLY A 90 -13.82 -4.15 9.01
C GLY A 90 -13.32 -4.00 7.57
N SER A 91 -12.40 -4.86 7.12
CA SER A 91 -11.94 -4.87 5.74
C SER A 91 -13.08 -5.11 4.74
N PRO A 92 -13.14 -4.36 3.62
CA PRO A 92 -14.07 -4.62 2.53
C PRO A 92 -13.59 -5.74 1.59
N PHE A 93 -12.43 -6.34 1.86
CA PHE A 93 -11.81 -7.36 1.01
C PHE A 93 -12.13 -8.77 1.51
N HIS A 94 -12.27 -9.70 0.57
CA HIS A 94 -12.43 -11.12 0.86
C HIS A 94 -11.47 -11.93 -0.04
N PRO A 95 -10.86 -13.04 0.44
CA PRO A 95 -9.93 -13.82 -0.38
C PRO A 95 -10.57 -14.46 -1.61
N ASP A 96 -11.90 -14.69 -1.57
CA ASP A 96 -12.67 -15.31 -2.66
C ASP A 96 -13.39 -14.29 -3.57
N MET A 97 -13.01 -13.01 -3.53
CA MET A 97 -13.57 -12.04 -4.46
C MET A 97 -13.24 -12.45 -5.90
N PRO A 98 -14.20 -12.38 -6.85
CA PRO A 98 -13.97 -12.75 -8.23
C PRO A 98 -13.02 -11.79 -8.97
N VAL A 99 -12.91 -10.56 -8.45
CA VAL A 99 -12.03 -9.51 -8.97
C VAL A 99 -11.46 -8.68 -7.83
N LEU A 100 -10.19 -8.31 -7.95
CA LEU A 100 -9.51 -7.32 -7.11
C LEU A 100 -8.91 -6.24 -7.99
N HIS A 101 -9.04 -4.98 -7.59
CA HIS A 101 -8.51 -3.87 -8.36
C HIS A 101 -7.28 -3.27 -7.67
N THR A 102 -6.32 -2.85 -8.47
CA THR A 102 -5.17 -2.07 -8.02
C THR A 102 -5.10 -0.74 -8.75
N MET A 103 -4.41 0.23 -8.16
CA MET A 103 -3.89 1.41 -8.83
C MET A 103 -2.37 1.29 -8.91
N GLU A 104 -1.83 1.30 -10.12
CA GLU A 104 -0.40 1.23 -10.41
C GLU A 104 0.10 2.59 -10.86
N PHE A 105 1.19 3.08 -10.27
CA PHE A 105 1.72 4.41 -10.56
C PHE A 105 3.19 4.56 -10.15
N THR A 106 3.92 5.49 -10.75
CA THR A 106 5.32 5.77 -10.37
C THR A 106 5.40 6.59 -9.08
N ALA A 107 6.44 6.41 -8.27
CA ALA A 107 6.58 7.16 -7.01
C ALA A 107 6.59 8.69 -7.20
N GLY A 108 7.26 9.19 -8.24
CA GLY A 108 7.40 10.61 -8.59
C GLY A 108 8.23 11.43 -7.58
N ALA A 109 7.80 11.42 -6.31
CA ALA A 109 8.44 12.07 -5.17
C ALA A 109 8.61 11.04 -4.03
N PRO A 110 9.68 10.23 -4.03
CA PRO A 110 9.92 9.17 -3.05
C PRO A 110 9.96 9.62 -1.59
N ASP A 111 10.29 10.88 -1.33
CA ASP A 111 10.29 11.52 -0.01
C ASP A 111 8.88 11.64 0.63
N ARG A 112 7.82 11.43 -0.17
CA ARG A 112 6.42 11.40 0.31
C ARG A 112 5.94 10.02 0.75
N TYR A 113 6.85 9.05 0.82
CA TYR A 113 6.58 7.68 1.21
C TYR A 113 7.38 7.37 2.46
N VAL A 114 6.71 6.80 3.45
CA VAL A 114 7.34 6.48 4.74
C VAL A 114 7.11 5.02 5.07
N VAL A 115 8.11 4.39 5.68
CA VAL A 115 8.00 3.06 6.24
C VAL A 115 7.30 3.18 7.60
N PRO A 116 6.13 2.55 7.78
CA PRO A 116 5.37 2.66 9.01
C PRO A 116 5.84 1.60 10.03
N PHE A 117 6.61 2.02 11.03
CA PHE A 117 7.09 1.12 12.07
C PHE A 117 6.17 1.01 13.30
N GLY A 118 5.00 1.65 13.28
CA GLY A 118 3.98 1.49 14.32
C GLY A 118 2.77 0.71 13.81
N ALA A 119 2.29 -0.22 14.64
CA ALA A 119 1.05 -0.94 14.38
C ALA A 119 -0.17 -0.06 14.71
N PRO A 120 -1.33 -0.26 14.05
CA PRO A 120 -2.54 0.54 14.25
C PRO A 120 -3.06 0.53 15.69
N THR A 121 -2.79 -0.54 16.44
CA THR A 121 -3.21 -0.71 17.83
C THR A 121 -2.07 -1.35 18.62
N GLY A 122 -1.59 -0.71 19.68
CA GLY A 122 -0.57 -1.29 20.55
C GLY A 122 0.31 -0.27 21.29
N PRO A 123 1.20 -0.75 22.17
CA PRO A 123 2.22 0.08 22.83
C PRO A 123 3.15 0.73 21.79
N ARG A 124 3.71 1.90 22.12
CA ARG A 124 4.61 2.65 21.20
C ARG A 124 6.04 2.12 21.23
N GLU A 125 6.41 1.46 22.31
CA GLU A 125 7.75 0.95 22.61
C GLU A 125 8.27 0.00 21.51
N PRO A 126 7.49 -0.99 21.01
CA PRO A 126 7.93 -1.80 19.88
C PRO A 126 8.17 -1.00 18.60
N ALA A 127 7.41 0.07 18.38
CA ALA A 127 7.56 0.93 17.20
C ALA A 127 8.83 1.78 17.28
N TYR A 128 9.16 2.29 18.47
CA TYR A 128 10.43 2.96 18.72
C TYR A 128 11.61 2.00 18.53
N ALA A 129 11.50 0.76 19.03
CA ALA A 129 12.54 -0.26 18.84
C ALA A 129 12.75 -0.61 17.36
N MET A 130 11.68 -0.75 16.57
CA MET A 130 11.79 -0.95 15.11
C MET A 130 12.43 0.26 14.42
N THR A 131 12.05 1.48 14.79
CA THR A 131 12.63 2.71 14.23
C THR A 131 14.13 2.77 14.53
N ALA A 132 14.53 2.51 15.78
CA ALA A 132 15.94 2.47 16.18
C ALA A 132 16.72 1.39 15.41
N ALA A 133 16.14 0.20 15.24
CA ALA A 133 16.75 -0.87 14.45
C ALA A 133 16.94 -0.47 12.98
N ALA A 134 15.97 0.24 12.38
CA ALA A 134 16.07 0.74 11.00
C ALA A 134 17.18 1.77 10.84
N LEU A 135 17.28 2.73 11.75
CA LEU A 135 18.35 3.73 11.74
C LEU A 135 19.73 3.08 11.92
N ALA A 136 19.84 2.11 12.85
CA ALA A 136 21.07 1.35 13.04
C ALA A 136 21.45 0.50 11.80
N ALA A 137 20.46 0.06 11.02
CA ALA A 137 20.66 -0.66 9.76
C ALA A 137 20.96 0.27 8.56
N GLY A 138 21.01 1.60 8.76
CA GLY A 138 21.34 2.57 7.72
C GLY A 138 20.16 2.99 6.84
N VAL A 139 18.92 2.75 7.27
CA VAL A 139 17.73 3.28 6.57
C VAL A 139 17.70 4.80 6.69
N ASP A 140 17.32 5.50 5.62
CA ASP A 140 17.22 6.96 5.60
C ASP A 140 16.25 7.45 6.71
N PRO A 141 16.70 8.30 7.65
CA PRO A 141 15.84 8.84 8.70
C PRO A 141 14.62 9.63 8.18
N ASN A 142 14.67 10.12 6.94
CA ASN A 142 13.55 10.83 6.33
C ASN A 142 12.48 9.90 5.76
N SER A 143 12.81 8.63 5.50
CA SER A 143 11.89 7.64 4.95
C SER A 143 11.21 6.79 6.02
N VAL A 144 11.42 7.07 7.31
CA VAL A 144 10.87 6.28 8.42
C VAL A 144 10.07 7.16 9.38
N ARG A 145 8.96 6.63 9.88
CA ARG A 145 8.12 7.32 10.86
C ARG A 145 7.62 6.36 11.93
N THR A 146 7.65 6.80 13.18
CA THR A 146 6.93 6.17 14.29
C THR A 146 5.52 6.74 14.33
N GLU A 147 4.58 6.10 13.64
CA GLU A 147 3.19 6.55 13.54
C GLU A 147 2.23 5.44 13.97
N PHE A 148 1.07 5.81 14.52
CA PHE A 148 -0.09 4.92 14.53
C PHE A 148 -0.62 4.85 13.11
N ALA A 149 -0.06 3.95 12.30
CA ALA A 149 -0.49 3.78 10.94
C ALA A 149 -1.78 2.91 10.94
N PRO A 150 -2.90 3.38 10.37
CA PRO A 150 -4.15 2.61 10.34
C PRO A 150 -3.94 1.30 9.56
N TRP A 151 -4.63 0.21 9.94
CA TRP A 151 -4.61 -1.08 9.24
C TRP A 151 -4.51 -0.94 7.71
N PRO A 152 -3.73 -1.78 7.01
CA PRO A 152 -3.25 -3.12 7.38
C PRO A 152 -1.82 -3.24 7.95
N PHE A 153 -1.17 -2.14 8.33
CA PHE A 153 0.25 -2.16 8.70
C PHE A 153 0.57 -3.08 9.88
N THR A 154 1.65 -3.85 9.74
CA THR A 154 2.13 -4.75 10.80
C THR A 154 2.96 -4.02 11.84
N GLY A 155 3.47 -2.84 11.46
CA GLY A 155 4.46 -2.04 12.17
C GLY A 155 5.91 -2.51 11.96
N THR A 156 6.17 -3.53 11.13
CA THR A 156 7.53 -4.01 10.90
C THR A 156 8.16 -3.46 9.62
N GLY A 157 7.40 -2.68 8.83
CA GLY A 157 7.79 -2.27 7.49
C GLY A 157 7.63 -3.38 6.44
N LEU A 158 7.16 -4.57 6.83
CA LEU A 158 6.72 -5.62 5.92
C LEU A 158 5.25 -5.90 6.13
N THR A 159 4.53 -6.25 5.06
CA THR A 159 3.19 -6.78 5.17
C THR A 159 3.18 -8.14 5.87
N ALA A 160 2.09 -8.52 6.54
CA ALA A 160 1.99 -9.81 7.26
C ALA A 160 1.53 -10.97 6.34
N GLY A 161 2.05 -11.02 5.11
CA GLY A 161 1.69 -12.03 4.11
C GLY A 161 2.34 -13.40 4.30
N GLY A 162 3.11 -13.61 5.37
CA GLY A 162 3.89 -14.83 5.57
C GLY A 162 4.94 -14.98 4.46
N PRO A 163 4.94 -16.10 3.69
CA PRO A 163 5.84 -16.26 2.53
C PRO A 163 5.67 -15.21 1.43
N LEU A 164 4.53 -14.51 1.41
CA LEU A 164 4.22 -13.45 0.45
C LEU A 164 4.39 -12.04 1.06
N ALA A 165 5.07 -11.91 2.20
CA ALA A 165 5.34 -10.62 2.80
C ALA A 165 6.11 -9.71 1.83
N LEU A 166 5.68 -8.46 1.72
CA LEU A 166 6.25 -7.44 0.86
C LEU A 166 6.75 -6.26 1.70
N PRO A 167 7.81 -5.57 1.27
CA PRO A 167 8.11 -4.24 1.78
C PRO A 167 6.92 -3.29 1.56
N GLU A 168 6.53 -2.58 2.60
CA GLU A 168 5.40 -1.66 2.57
C GLU A 168 5.81 -0.22 2.87
N TRP A 169 5.13 0.72 2.20
CA TRP A 169 5.21 2.14 2.49
C TRP A 169 3.81 2.71 2.67
N TRP A 170 3.71 3.75 3.48
CA TRP A 170 2.55 4.62 3.51
C TRP A 170 2.81 5.86 2.66
N LYS A 171 1.88 6.12 1.73
CA LYS A 171 1.90 7.30 0.88
C LYS A 171 1.01 8.40 1.49
N GLN A 172 1.58 9.58 1.70
CA GLN A 172 0.78 10.77 2.01
C GLN A 172 -0.19 11.12 0.86
N PRO A 173 -1.39 11.67 1.16
CA PRO A 173 -2.28 12.16 0.12
C PRO A 173 -1.58 13.08 -0.87
N GLY A 174 -1.71 12.77 -2.15
CA GLY A 174 -1.07 13.54 -3.21
C GLY A 174 -1.57 13.16 -4.58
N VAL A 175 -1.28 14.01 -5.55
CA VAL A 175 -1.77 13.90 -6.93
C VAL A 175 -1.33 12.59 -7.57
N ILE A 176 -2.24 11.99 -8.34
CA ILE A 176 -1.98 10.78 -9.12
C ILE A 176 -1.04 11.13 -10.30
N PRO A 177 0.11 10.44 -10.43
CA PRO A 177 1.05 10.68 -11.52
C PRO A 177 0.46 10.31 -12.89
N ARG A 178 0.82 11.08 -13.93
CA ARG A 178 0.44 10.78 -15.31
C ARG A 178 0.86 9.35 -15.69
N GLY A 179 -0.04 8.62 -16.36
CA GLY A 179 0.23 7.25 -16.78
C GLY A 179 -0.11 6.19 -15.73
N ALA A 180 -0.61 6.60 -14.55
CA ALA A 180 -1.19 5.68 -13.58
C ALA A 180 -2.34 4.86 -14.17
N ARG A 181 -2.53 3.64 -13.68
CA ARG A 181 -3.47 2.66 -14.25
C ARG A 181 -4.32 2.06 -13.14
N ILE A 182 -5.59 1.81 -13.43
CA ILE A 182 -6.39 0.86 -12.65
C ILE A 182 -6.30 -0.48 -13.36
N VAL A 183 -5.96 -1.53 -12.63
CA VAL A 183 -5.83 -2.90 -13.16
C VAL A 183 -6.74 -3.83 -12.37
N ALA A 184 -7.49 -4.67 -13.06
CA ALA A 184 -8.32 -5.72 -12.47
C ALA A 184 -7.58 -7.05 -12.53
N TYR A 185 -7.48 -7.72 -11.38
CA TYR A 185 -6.94 -9.07 -11.24
C TYR A 185 -8.09 -10.06 -11.07
N THR A 186 -8.15 -11.03 -11.97
CA THR A 186 -9.15 -12.10 -11.97
C THR A 186 -8.45 -13.46 -12.06
N PRO A 187 -9.15 -14.59 -11.89
CA PRO A 187 -8.58 -15.91 -12.17
C PRO A 187 -8.03 -16.09 -13.60
N ARG A 188 -8.46 -15.25 -14.56
CA ARG A 188 -7.96 -15.27 -15.95
C ARG A 188 -6.71 -14.41 -16.16
N GLY A 189 -6.26 -13.70 -15.13
CA GLY A 189 -5.12 -12.79 -15.17
C GLY A 189 -5.50 -11.32 -15.06
N PRO A 190 -4.47 -10.44 -15.06
CA PRO A 190 -4.65 -9.00 -14.98
C PRO A 190 -5.14 -8.42 -16.30
N HIS A 191 -6.05 -7.46 -16.25
CA HIS A 191 -6.44 -6.63 -17.40
C HIS A 191 -6.60 -5.16 -16.99
N PRO A 192 -6.18 -4.22 -17.85
CA PRO A 192 -6.27 -2.80 -17.56
C PRO A 192 -7.73 -2.31 -17.63
N VAL A 193 -8.15 -1.50 -16.66
CA VAL A 193 -9.52 -0.96 -16.53
C VAL A 193 -9.57 0.51 -16.89
N ALA A 194 -8.56 1.29 -16.49
CA ALA A 194 -8.53 2.72 -16.78
C ALA A 194 -7.10 3.27 -16.77
N LEU A 195 -6.88 4.36 -17.51
CA LEU A 195 -5.64 5.12 -17.56
C LEU A 195 -5.86 6.55 -17.07
N TRP A 196 -4.94 7.05 -16.24
CA TRP A 196 -4.92 8.44 -15.82
C TRP A 196 -4.10 9.29 -16.80
N THR A 197 -4.75 10.23 -17.48
CA THR A 197 -4.13 11.08 -18.51
C THR A 197 -3.58 12.42 -17.99
N ALA A 198 -3.45 12.55 -16.66
CA ALA A 198 -3.07 13.74 -15.85
C ALA A 198 -4.23 14.57 -15.29
N SER A 199 -5.45 14.45 -15.85
CA SER A 199 -6.62 15.20 -15.36
C SER A 199 -7.89 14.36 -15.21
N THR A 200 -7.95 13.21 -15.86
CA THR A 200 -9.15 12.36 -15.91
C THR A 200 -8.76 10.89 -15.96
N TRP A 201 -9.62 10.04 -15.43
CA TRP A 201 -9.56 8.59 -15.67
C TRP A 201 -10.28 8.30 -16.98
N THR A 202 -9.58 7.65 -17.90
CA THR A 202 -10.16 7.17 -19.16
C THR A 202 -10.37 5.67 -19.05
N PRO A 203 -11.61 5.17 -19.04
CA PRO A 203 -11.89 3.74 -19.09
C PRO A 203 -11.25 3.10 -20.32
N LEU A 204 -10.79 1.87 -20.16
CA LEU A 204 -10.23 1.05 -21.22
C LEU A 204 -11.21 -0.10 -21.49
N ASP A 205 -11.46 -0.39 -22.77
CA ASP A 205 -12.38 -1.47 -23.13
C ASP A 205 -11.88 -2.81 -22.56
N PRO A 206 -12.75 -3.57 -21.87
CA PRO A 206 -12.45 -4.95 -21.50
C PRO A 206 -12.41 -5.79 -22.78
N ARG A 207 -11.21 -6.06 -23.29
CA ARG A 207 -11.00 -7.00 -24.39
C ARG A 207 -11.20 -8.44 -23.93
#